data_AF-A0A2A4QYA7-F1
#
_entry.id   AF-A0A2A4QYA7-F1
#
_cell.length_a   1.000
_cell.length_b   1.000
_cell.length_c   1.000
_cell.angle_alpha   90.00
_cell.angle_beta   90.00
_cell.angle_gamma   90.00
#
_symmetry.space_group_name_H-M   'P 1'
#
loop_
_entity.id
_entity.type
_entity.pdbx_description
1 polymer ?
#
loop_
_entity_poly.entity_id
_entity_poly.type
_entity_poly.pdbx_seq_one_letter_code
_entity_poly.pdbx_strand_id
1 'polypeptide(L)'
;MPDGSLAIVASLIVERPHLGQKRATMIDEQPMPLRAEGEYAEKLLKLEGKVIHVQGELRRRYYSRDGQQRWGQVEVWVNDISDSEDLGE
;
A
#
# COMPACT_ATOMS: atom_id res chain seq x y z
N MET A 1 -0.88 19.73 16.65
CA MET A 1 -0.11 20.62 15.75
C MET A 1 0.65 19.72 14.78
N PRO A 2 0.77 20.06 13.49
CA PRO A 2 1.65 19.32 12.59
C PRO A 2 3.08 19.36 13.13
N ASP A 3 3.73 18.21 13.22
CA ASP A 3 5.01 18.02 13.91
C ASP A 3 6.21 17.85 12.96
N GLY A 4 5.95 17.78 11.64
CA GLY A 4 7.00 17.62 10.63
C GLY A 4 7.53 16.19 10.51
N SER A 5 6.84 15.20 11.09
CA SER A 5 7.18 13.78 10.93
C SER A 5 7.18 13.35 9.47
N LEU A 6 8.13 12.48 9.09
CA LEU A 6 8.21 11.92 7.74
C LEU A 6 7.03 10.98 7.51
N ALA A 7 6.30 11.20 6.42
CA ALA A 7 5.21 10.34 5.98
C ALA A 7 5.25 10.18 4.45
N ILE A 8 5.02 8.97 3.98
CA ILE A 8 5.07 8.60 2.55
C ILE A 8 3.80 7.85 2.16
N VAL A 9 3.31 8.16 0.97
CA VAL A 9 2.29 7.39 0.27
C VAL A 9 2.94 6.76 -0.95
N ALA A 10 2.83 5.43 -1.06
CA ALA A 10 3.36 4.66 -2.18
C ALA A 10 2.29 3.73 -2.76
N SER A 11 2.59 3.08 -3.88
CA SER A 11 1.75 2.03 -4.46
C SER A 11 2.54 0.74 -4.55
N LEU A 12 2.07 -0.31 -3.87
CA LEU A 12 2.55 -1.67 -4.03
C LEU A 12 1.81 -2.32 -5.19
N ILE A 13 2.52 -2.73 -6.22
CA ILE A 13 1.91 -3.46 -7.33
C ILE A 13 1.80 -4.94 -6.91
N VAL A 14 0.57 -5.46 -6.89
CA VAL A 14 0.31 -6.87 -6.59
C VAL A 14 -0.34 -7.55 -7.79
N GLU A 15 0.02 -8.80 -8.02
CA GLU A 15 -0.68 -9.63 -9.00
C GLU A 15 -2.10 -9.95 -8.51
N ARG A 16 -3.08 -9.86 -9.41
CA ARG A 16 -4.44 -10.28 -9.09
C ARG A 16 -4.52 -11.81 -9.03
N PRO A 17 -5.12 -12.39 -7.99
CA PRO A 17 -5.38 -13.83 -7.97
C PRO A 17 -6.33 -14.19 -9.11
N HIS A 18 -5.95 -15.18 -9.91
CA HIS A 18 -6.73 -15.67 -11.04
C HIS A 18 -7.84 -16.61 -10.56
N LEU A 19 -8.95 -16.05 -10.08
CA LEU A 19 -10.13 -16.80 -9.65
C LEU A 19 -11.05 -17.09 -10.85
N GLY A 20 -10.63 -17.95 -11.78
CA GLY A 20 -11.45 -18.44 -12.91
C GLY A 20 -10.80 -18.31 -14.29
N GLN A 21 -11.59 -18.55 -15.36
CA GLN A 21 -11.09 -18.45 -16.75
C GLN A 21 -10.58 -17.03 -17.04
N LYS A 22 -9.30 -16.93 -17.42
CA LYS A 22 -8.62 -15.66 -17.75
C LYS A 22 -9.33 -14.99 -18.92
N ARG A 23 -10.04 -13.89 -18.67
CA ARG A 23 -10.63 -13.07 -19.75
C ARG A 23 -9.51 -12.23 -20.35
N ALA A 24 -9.41 -12.18 -21.68
CA ALA A 24 -8.32 -11.49 -22.40
C ALA A 24 -8.19 -9.98 -22.11
N THR A 25 -9.18 -9.37 -21.44
CA THR A 25 -9.20 -7.94 -21.07
C THR A 25 -8.92 -7.68 -19.58
N MET A 26 -8.49 -8.68 -18.81
CA MET A 26 -8.21 -8.50 -17.38
C MET A 26 -6.85 -7.85 -17.16
N ILE A 27 -6.81 -6.85 -16.28
CA ILE A 27 -5.56 -6.26 -15.79
C ILE A 27 -4.98 -7.27 -14.79
N ASP A 28 -3.78 -7.77 -15.08
CA ASP A 28 -3.10 -8.79 -14.27
C ASP A 28 -2.59 -8.23 -12.93
N GLU A 29 -2.48 -6.91 -12.81
CA GLU A 29 -1.96 -6.22 -11.63
C GLU A 29 -3.02 -5.32 -10.97
N GLN A 30 -2.82 -5.05 -9.69
CA GLN A 30 -3.59 -4.09 -8.91
C GLN A 30 -2.64 -3.25 -8.05
N PRO A 31 -2.64 -1.92 -8.19
CA PRO A 31 -1.92 -1.07 -7.25
C PRO A 31 -2.66 -1.05 -5.90
N MET A 32 -1.92 -1.35 -4.84
CA MET A 32 -2.35 -1.30 -3.45
C MET A 32 -1.68 -0.10 -2.77
N PRO A 33 -2.44 0.92 -2.35
CA PRO A 33 -1.87 2.11 -1.72
C PRO A 33 -1.32 1.78 -0.33
N LEU A 34 -0.08 2.20 -0.09
CA LEU A 34 0.62 2.11 1.19
C LEU A 34 0.72 3.48 1.83
N ARG A 35 0.62 3.54 3.15
CA ARG A 35 0.97 4.69 3.96
C ARG A 35 1.97 4.27 5.02
N ALA A 36 3.13 4.92 5.04
CA ALA A 36 4.19 4.67 6.01
C ALA A 36 4.62 5.99 6.67
N GLU A 37 5.02 5.93 7.92
CA GLU A 37 5.46 7.08 8.72
C GLU A 37 6.78 6.72 9.43
N GLY A 38 7.59 7.74 9.76
CA GLY A 38 8.85 7.56 10.48
C GLY A 38 9.82 6.59 9.81
N GLU A 39 10.34 5.62 10.57
CA GLU A 39 11.33 4.66 10.09
C GLU A 39 10.84 3.79 8.93
N TYR A 40 9.54 3.48 8.87
CA TYR A 40 8.97 2.67 7.79
C TYR A 40 8.91 3.47 6.49
N ALA A 41 8.69 4.78 6.57
CA ALA A 41 8.78 5.66 5.41
C ALA A 41 10.22 5.67 4.86
N GLU A 42 11.24 5.78 5.72
CA GLU A 42 12.64 5.71 5.30
C GLU A 42 13.01 4.35 4.69
N LYS A 43 12.55 3.24 5.29
CA LYS A 43 12.77 1.90 4.74
C LYS A 43 12.12 1.76 3.36
N LEU A 44 10.88 2.21 3.20
CA LEU A 44 10.16 2.12 1.94
C LEU A 44 10.86 2.88 0.80
N LEU A 45 11.45 4.05 1.08
CA LEU A 45 12.27 4.78 0.10
C LEU A 45 13.48 3.97 -0.37
N LYS A 46 14.17 3.29 0.55
CA LYS A 46 15.37 2.50 0.21
C LYS A 46 15.05 1.24 -0.60
N LEU A 47 13.79 0.81 -0.57
CA LEU A 47 13.30 -0.39 -1.26
C LEU A 47 12.49 -0.07 -2.51
N GLU A 48 12.52 1.17 -3.00
CA GLU A 48 11.83 1.56 -4.24
C GLU A 48 12.27 0.66 -5.41
N GLY A 49 11.29 0.12 -6.12
CA GLY A 49 11.52 -0.76 -7.28
C GLY A 49 11.92 -2.20 -6.93
N LYS A 50 12.00 -2.56 -5.65
CA LYS A 50 12.28 -3.93 -5.21
C LYS A 50 10.99 -4.73 -4.94
N VAL A 51 11.13 -6.05 -4.96
CA VAL A 51 10.11 -6.96 -4.45
C VAL A 51 10.20 -6.97 -2.92
N ILE A 52 9.07 -6.74 -2.26
CA ILE A 52 9.01 -6.57 -0.80
C ILE A 52 7.79 -7.27 -0.23
N HIS A 53 7.88 -7.63 1.03
CA HIS A 53 6.73 -8.03 1.84
C HIS A 53 6.37 -6.89 2.78
N VAL A 54 5.07 -6.61 2.89
CA VAL A 54 4.54 -5.53 3.73
C VAL A 54 3.52 -6.10 4.69
N GLN A 55 3.72 -5.87 5.98
CA GLN A 55 2.72 -6.14 7.01
C GLN A 55 2.14 -4.83 7.52
N GLY A 56 0.82 -4.79 7.71
CA GLY A 56 0.14 -3.57 8.11
C GLY A 56 -1.34 -3.76 8.37
N GLU A 57 -2.00 -2.64 8.66
CA GLU A 57 -3.44 -2.57 8.90
C GLU A 57 -4.17 -1.97 7.70
N LEU A 58 -5.28 -2.57 7.30
CA LEU A 58 -6.18 -1.93 6.34
C LEU A 58 -6.96 -0.81 7.03
N ARG A 59 -6.78 0.41 6.55
CA ARG A 59 -7.53 1.58 7.04
C ARG A 59 -8.31 2.22 5.90
N ARG A 60 -9.50 2.69 6.24
CA ARG A 60 -10.39 3.40 5.32
C ARG A 60 -10.66 4.78 5.88
N ARG A 61 -10.43 5.81 5.07
CA ARG A 61 -10.70 7.19 5.48
C ARG A 61 -12.14 7.56 5.17
N TYR A 62 -12.77 8.27 6.09
CA TYR A 62 -14.11 8.85 5.93
C TYR A 62 -13.94 10.35 5.79
N TYR A 63 -14.62 10.95 4.82
CA TYR A 63 -14.62 12.40 4.67
C TYR A 63 -15.99 12.89 4.18
N SER A 64 -16.28 14.16 4.45
CA SER A 64 -17.47 14.83 3.90
C SER A 64 -17.05 15.71 2.74
N ARG A 65 -17.83 15.66 1.67
CA ARG A 65 -17.71 16.59 0.54
C ARG A 65 -19.11 17.02 0.13
N ASP A 66 -19.34 18.33 0.07
CA ASP A 66 -20.64 18.93 -0.25
C ASP A 66 -21.76 18.45 0.69
N GLY A 67 -21.44 18.29 1.98
CA GLY A 67 -22.39 17.83 3.01
C GLY A 67 -22.70 16.32 2.98
N GLN A 68 -22.16 15.57 2.01
CA GLN A 68 -22.35 14.14 1.89
C GLN A 68 -21.16 13.36 2.42
N GLN A 69 -21.43 12.34 3.24
CA GLN A 69 -20.41 11.40 3.69
C GLN A 69 -19.93 10.55 2.51
N ARG A 70 -18.62 10.47 2.34
CA ARG A 70 -17.96 9.69 1.31
C ARG A 70 -16.92 8.78 1.91
N TRP A 71 -16.73 7.68 1.21
CA TRP A 71 -15.67 6.74 1.50
C TRP A 71 -14.43 7.13 0.71
N GLY A 72 -13.32 7.28 1.42
CA GLY A 72 -12.00 7.44 0.83
C GLY A 72 -11.42 6.11 0.37
N GLN A 73 -10.22 6.21 -0.18
CA GLN A 73 -9.39 5.08 -0.54
C GLN A 73 -9.09 4.23 0.69
N VAL A 74 -9.06 2.91 0.50
CA VAL A 74 -8.54 1.96 1.50
C VAL A 74 -7.04 1.90 1.31
N GLU A 75 -6.29 2.08 2.39
CA GLU A 75 -4.82 2.10 2.43
C GLU A 75 -4.29 1.05 3.40
N VAL A 76 -3.14 0.47 3.11
CA VAL A 76 -2.38 -0.32 4.08
C VAL A 76 -1.50 0.64 4.87
N TRP A 77 -1.72 0.71 6.17
CA TRP A 77 -0.85 1.41 7.11
C TRP A 77 0.26 0.47 7.53
N VAL A 78 1.48 0.81 7.14
CA VAL A 78 2.63 -0.09 7.21
C VAL A 78 3.16 -0.15 8.64
N ASN A 79 3.28 -1.38 9.15
CA ASN A 79 3.85 -1.70 10.46
C ASN A 79 5.15 -2.51 10.34
N ASP A 80 5.40 -3.14 9.19
CA ASP A 80 6.68 -3.78 8.90
C ASP A 80 6.92 -3.94 7.40
N ILE A 81 8.20 -3.96 6.99
CA ILE A 81 8.63 -4.15 5.61
C ILE A 81 9.90 -5.03 5.61
N SER A 82 9.90 -6.10 4.82
CA SER A 82 11.09 -6.92 4.57
C SER A 82 11.35 -7.02 3.07
N ASP A 83 12.63 -7.14 2.71
CA ASP A 83 13.04 -7.50 1.35
C ASP A 83 12.63 -8.96 1.10
N SER A 84 12.17 -9.29 -0.11
CA SER A 84 11.83 -10.68 -0.44
C SER A 84 13.06 -11.59 -0.44
N GLU A 85 14.25 -11.04 -0.69
CA GLU A 85 15.50 -11.82 -0.66
C GLU A 85 15.85 -12.32 0.75
N ASP A 86 15.39 -11.63 1.80
CA ASP A 86 15.61 -12.01 3.20
C ASP A 86 14.70 -13.17 3.66
N LEU A 87 13.70 -13.55 2.86
CA LEU A 87 12.72 -14.60 3.20
C LEU A 87 13.09 -15.99 2.68
N GLY A 88 14.20 -16.15 1.95
CA GLY A 88 14.81 -17.45 1.66
C GLY A 88 13.95 -18.42 0.84
N GLU A 89 13.11 -17.92 -0.06
CA GLU A 89 12.42 -18.74 -1.09
C GLU A 89 13.15 -18.70 -2.44
#